data_AF-A0A2R5FV62-F1
#
_entry.id   AF-A0A2R5FV62-F1
#
_cell.length_a   1.000
_cell.length_b   1.000
_cell.length_c   1.000
_cell.angle_alpha   90.00
_cell.angle_beta   90.00
_cell.angle_gamma   90.00
#
_symmetry.space_group_name_H-M   'P 1'
#
loop_
_entity.id
_entity.type
_entity.pdbx_description
1 polymer ?
#
loop_
_entity_poly.entity_id
_entity_poly.type
_entity_poly.pdbx_seq_one_letter_code
_entity_poly.pdbx_strand_id
1 'polypeptide(L)'
;MPKKKFEDIPFPPLVSMDTDTPVSVDQVSNILRERQKGASICIRSTEGHTNRGGYFFHVLPTDSDLSKCELYNFEKTLVTILPVEQITLFMNHCSGLEFNEWVFQFCQSVVNFRLDPAEPESAELDSTESDPTELDSLK
;
A
#
# COMPACT_ATOMS: atom_id res chain seq x y z
N MET A 1 19.99 25.85 -4.78
CA MET A 1 19.44 25.08 -3.64
C MET A 1 19.52 23.61 -3.98
N PRO A 2 20.01 22.73 -3.08
CA PRO A 2 20.11 21.31 -3.39
C PRO A 2 18.69 20.74 -3.43
N LYS A 3 18.26 20.24 -4.59
CA LYS A 3 17.04 19.43 -4.69
C LYS A 3 17.30 18.19 -3.84
N LYS A 4 16.64 18.08 -2.68
CA LYS A 4 16.74 16.89 -1.81
C LYS A 4 16.33 15.70 -2.67
N LYS A 5 17.30 14.87 -3.06
CA LYS A 5 17.02 13.70 -3.90
C LYS A 5 16.42 12.62 -3.00
N PHE A 6 15.20 12.23 -3.29
CA PHE A 6 14.57 11.06 -2.69
C PHE A 6 15.13 9.83 -3.43
N GLU A 7 16.32 9.37 -3.03
CA GLU A 7 17.01 8.24 -3.68
C GLU A 7 16.53 6.87 -3.15
N ASP A 8 15.96 6.83 -1.94
CA ASP A 8 15.45 5.59 -1.33
C ASP A 8 13.92 5.60 -1.19
N ILE A 9 13.24 5.78 -2.33
CA ILE A 9 11.80 5.56 -2.46
C ILE A 9 11.55 4.22 -3.16
N PRO A 10 10.40 3.56 -2.93
CA PRO A 10 10.09 2.28 -3.55
C PRO A 10 10.26 2.26 -5.08
N PHE A 11 9.76 3.29 -5.76
CA PHE A 11 9.78 3.36 -7.23
C PHE A 11 10.31 4.72 -7.72
N PRO A 12 11.62 4.91 -7.83
CA PRO A 12 12.21 6.14 -8.38
C PRO A 12 12.15 6.17 -9.91
N PRO A 13 12.15 7.37 -10.55
CA PRO A 13 12.19 8.69 -9.92
C PRO A 13 10.82 9.13 -9.38
N LEU A 14 10.78 10.06 -8.43
CA LEU A 14 9.51 10.60 -7.92
C LEU A 14 8.76 11.39 -9.01
N VAL A 15 7.45 11.15 -9.14
CA VAL A 15 6.51 11.98 -9.90
C VAL A 15 5.89 12.98 -8.94
N SER A 16 6.03 14.28 -9.20
CA SER A 16 5.39 15.31 -8.38
C SER A 16 4.18 15.90 -9.09
N MET A 17 3.07 16.04 -8.37
CA MET A 17 1.84 16.64 -8.84
C MET A 17 1.46 17.76 -7.87
N ASP A 18 1.57 19.00 -8.34
CA ASP A 18 1.18 20.19 -7.59
C ASP A 18 -0.24 20.56 -8.01
N THR A 19 -1.22 20.32 -7.14
CA THR A 19 -2.65 20.52 -7.42
C THR A 19 -3.43 20.78 -6.13
N ASP A 20 -4.45 21.63 -6.23
CA ASP A 20 -5.47 21.82 -5.19
C ASP A 20 -6.84 21.28 -5.64
N THR A 21 -6.85 20.58 -6.78
CA THR A 21 -8.03 19.92 -7.34
C THR A 21 -7.84 18.41 -7.43
N PRO A 22 -8.92 17.61 -7.36
CA PRO A 22 -8.83 16.15 -7.45
C PRO A 22 -8.10 15.70 -8.71
N VAL A 23 -7.23 14.71 -8.54
CA VAL A 23 -6.53 14.05 -9.64
C VAL A 23 -7.50 13.11 -10.34
N SER A 24 -7.53 13.14 -11.67
CA SER A 24 -8.37 12.26 -12.48
C SER A 24 -7.76 10.87 -12.65
N VAL A 25 -8.63 9.88 -12.92
CA VAL A 25 -8.19 8.50 -13.21
C VAL A 25 -7.25 8.50 -14.41
N ASP A 26 -7.57 9.22 -15.47
CA ASP A 26 -6.72 9.30 -16.67
C ASP A 26 -5.30 9.80 -16.37
N GLN A 27 -5.15 10.80 -15.50
CA GLN A 27 -3.84 11.29 -15.08
C GLN A 27 -3.03 10.20 -14.37
N VAL A 28 -3.65 9.50 -13.41
CA VAL A 28 -3.00 8.40 -12.69
C VAL A 28 -2.68 7.25 -13.64
N SER A 29 -3.62 6.86 -14.50
CA SER A 29 -3.45 5.79 -15.47
C SER A 29 -2.31 6.07 -16.44
N ASN A 30 -2.18 7.30 -16.95
CA ASN A 30 -1.08 7.69 -17.83
C ASN A 30 0.27 7.55 -17.12
N ILE A 31 0.38 8.02 -15.87
CA ILE A 31 1.60 7.88 -15.07
C ILE A 31 1.98 6.40 -14.90
N LEU A 32 1.02 5.54 -14.57
CA LEU A 32 1.28 4.12 -14.35
C LEU A 32 1.61 3.37 -15.65
N ARG A 33 0.98 3.71 -16.78
CA ARG A 33 1.28 3.13 -18.09
C ARG A 33 2.67 3.49 -18.59
N GLU A 34 3.10 4.73 -18.36
CA GLU A 34 4.48 5.17 -18.65
C GLU A 34 5.50 4.49 -17.73
N ARG A 35 5.08 4.02 -16.55
CA ARG A 35 5.94 3.51 -15.48
C ARG A 35 5.55 2.09 -15.05
N GLN A 36 5.71 1.15 -15.98
CA GLN A 36 5.37 -0.26 -15.75
C GLN A 36 6.18 -0.94 -14.62
N LYS A 37 7.33 -0.37 -14.22
CA LYS A 37 8.13 -0.86 -13.07
C LYS A 37 7.70 -0.24 -11.73
N GLY A 38 6.58 0.48 -11.72
CA GLY A 38 6.04 1.19 -10.56
C GLY A 38 6.35 2.69 -10.59
N ALA A 39 5.52 3.44 -9.87
CA ALA A 39 5.61 4.88 -9.73
C ALA A 39 5.49 5.28 -8.26
N SER A 40 6.40 6.13 -7.81
CA SER A 40 6.19 6.90 -6.58
C SER A 40 5.64 8.26 -6.96
N ILE A 41 4.45 8.58 -6.49
CA ILE A 41 3.73 9.82 -6.79
C ILE A 41 3.65 10.65 -5.51
N CYS A 42 4.01 11.92 -5.61
CA CYS A 42 3.90 12.90 -4.53
C CYS A 42 2.88 13.98 -4.92
N ILE A 43 1.78 14.05 -4.18
CA ILE A 43 0.76 15.09 -4.31
C ILE A 43 1.07 16.22 -3.33
N ARG A 44 1.08 17.46 -3.83
CA ARG A 44 1.31 18.69 -3.05
C ARG A 44 0.30 19.75 -3.45
N SER A 45 0.02 20.68 -2.53
CA SER A 45 -0.75 21.90 -2.83
C SER A 45 0.04 22.83 -3.74
N THR A 46 -0.64 23.59 -4.62
CA THR A 46 0.04 24.49 -5.57
C THR A 46 0.75 25.66 -4.88
N GLU A 47 0.17 26.19 -3.80
CA GLU A 47 0.75 27.27 -2.98
C GLU A 47 1.56 26.73 -1.79
N GLY A 48 1.87 25.43 -1.77
CA GLY A 48 2.68 24.82 -0.73
C GLY A 48 4.09 25.43 -0.67
N HIS A 49 4.57 25.70 0.55
CA HIS A 49 5.96 26.12 0.76
C HIS A 49 6.91 25.08 0.13
N THR A 50 8.00 25.53 -0.50
CA THR A 50 8.93 24.67 -1.27
C THR A 50 9.59 23.55 -0.44
N ASN A 51 9.65 23.73 0.88
CA ASN A 51 10.14 22.74 1.85
C ASN A 51 9.02 21.96 2.58
N ARG A 52 7.75 22.18 2.25
CA ARG A 52 6.63 21.43 2.84
C ARG A 52 6.60 20.03 2.21
N GLY A 53 6.35 19.03 3.04
CA GLY A 53 6.13 17.66 2.57
C GLY A 53 4.91 17.55 1.66
N GLY A 54 4.70 16.35 1.12
CA GLY A 54 3.51 16.00 0.35
C GLY A 54 2.98 14.64 0.77
N TYR A 55 1.91 14.21 0.10
CA TYR A 55 1.36 12.87 0.26
C TYR A 55 2.01 11.95 -0.76
N PHE A 56 2.58 10.85 -0.29
CA PHE A 56 3.34 9.92 -1.13
C PHE A 56 2.55 8.63 -1.32
N PHE A 57 2.50 8.16 -2.57
CA PHE A 57 1.84 6.94 -2.97
C PHE A 57 2.80 6.12 -3.83
N HIS A 58 2.99 4.85 -3.50
CA HIS A 58 3.92 3.97 -4.21
C HIS A 58 3.11 2.85 -4.85
N VAL A 59 2.99 2.87 -6.17
CA VAL A 59 2.05 2.00 -6.90
C VAL A 59 2.80 1.22 -7.97
N LEU A 60 2.60 -0.10 -8.00
CA LEU A 60 3.09 -0.99 -9.04
C LEU A 60 1.91 -1.54 -9.84
N PRO A 61 1.76 -1.20 -11.13
CA PRO A 61 0.76 -1.83 -11.98
C PRO A 61 1.17 -3.29 -12.25
N THR A 62 0.23 -4.22 -12.10
CA THR A 62 0.49 -5.66 -12.34
C THR A 62 0.04 -6.14 -13.72
N ASP A 63 -0.79 -5.34 -14.40
CA ASP A 63 -1.32 -5.60 -15.73
C ASP A 63 -1.45 -4.31 -16.55
N SER A 64 -1.64 -4.44 -17.87
CA SER A 64 -1.77 -3.30 -18.81
C SER A 64 -3.09 -2.55 -18.70
N ASP A 65 -4.13 -3.22 -18.21
CA ASP A 65 -5.48 -2.67 -18.09
C ASP A 65 -5.64 -1.88 -16.77
N LEU A 66 -4.62 -1.92 -15.91
CA LEU A 66 -4.60 -1.34 -14.57
C LEU A 66 -5.71 -1.86 -13.67
N SER A 67 -6.18 -3.08 -13.92
CA SER A 67 -7.22 -3.73 -13.13
C SER A 67 -6.74 -4.12 -11.74
N LYS A 68 -5.42 -4.31 -11.59
CA LYS A 68 -4.73 -4.61 -10.34
C LYS A 68 -3.47 -3.79 -10.22
N CYS A 69 -3.47 -2.88 -9.26
CA CYS A 69 -2.34 -2.06 -8.86
C CYS A 69 -1.99 -2.36 -7.41
N GLU A 70 -0.75 -2.73 -7.17
CA GLU A 70 -0.20 -2.99 -5.84
C GLU A 70 0.20 -1.66 -5.19
N LEU A 71 -0.30 -1.40 -3.99
CA LEU A 71 0.06 -0.22 -3.18
C LEU A 71 1.11 -0.62 -2.14
N TYR A 72 2.20 0.13 -2.06
CA TYR A 72 3.31 -0.10 -1.16
C TYR A 72 3.49 1.05 -0.16
N ASN A 73 4.05 0.74 1.01
CA ASN A 73 4.55 1.73 1.96
C ASN A 73 6.02 2.11 1.65
N PHE A 74 6.60 3.00 2.45
CA PHE A 74 7.99 3.44 2.28
C PHE A 74 9.01 2.32 2.51
N GLU A 75 8.68 1.35 3.36
CA GLU A 75 9.48 0.16 3.66
C GLU A 75 9.46 -0.88 2.53
N LYS A 76 8.79 -0.59 1.40
CA LYS A 76 8.62 -1.49 0.24
C LYS A 76 7.80 -2.74 0.58
N THR A 77 6.95 -2.65 1.61
CA THR A 77 5.98 -3.68 1.99
C THR A 77 4.67 -3.44 1.25
N LEU A 78 4.12 -4.52 0.67
CA LEU A 78 2.81 -4.50 0.04
C LEU A 78 1.73 -4.22 1.09
N VAL A 79 0.91 -3.20 0.85
CA VAL A 79 -0.21 -2.81 1.71
C VAL A 79 -1.50 -3.45 1.20
N THR A 80 -1.79 -3.31 -0.09
CA THR A 80 -3.04 -3.82 -0.69
C THR A 80 -2.94 -3.88 -2.22
N ILE A 81 -3.96 -4.44 -2.86
CA ILE A 81 -4.12 -4.48 -4.32
C ILE A 81 -5.49 -3.92 -4.67
N LEU A 82 -5.52 -2.88 -5.51
CA LEU A 82 -6.74 -2.18 -5.91
C LEU A 82 -6.70 -1.85 -7.42
N PRO A 83 -7.85 -1.72 -8.09
CA PRO A 83 -7.91 -1.15 -9.44
C PRO A 83 -7.55 0.35 -9.43
N VAL A 84 -7.12 0.89 -10.57
CA VAL A 84 -6.64 2.28 -10.67
C VAL A 84 -7.67 3.32 -10.26
N GLU A 85 -8.96 3.05 -10.47
CA GLU A 85 -10.05 3.93 -10.04
C GLU A 85 -10.04 4.08 -8.52
N GLN A 86 -9.87 2.98 -7.79
CA GLN A 86 -9.81 2.98 -6.33
C GLN A 86 -8.52 3.58 -5.80
N ILE A 87 -7.38 3.36 -6.47
CA ILE A 87 -6.12 4.05 -6.17
C ILE A 87 -6.30 5.57 -6.31
N THR A 88 -6.99 6.02 -7.36
CA THR A 88 -7.23 7.45 -7.61
C THR A 88 -8.11 8.06 -6.51
N LEU A 89 -9.21 7.38 -6.15
CA LEU A 89 -10.07 7.81 -5.03
C LEU A 89 -9.28 7.87 -3.72
N PHE A 90 -8.44 6.86 -3.46
CA PHE A 90 -7.58 6.80 -2.28
C PHE A 90 -6.60 7.98 -2.24
N MET A 91 -5.96 8.29 -3.36
CA MET A 91 -5.02 9.41 -3.49
C MET A 91 -5.71 10.75 -3.22
N ASN A 92 -6.88 10.99 -3.80
CA ASN A 92 -7.64 12.23 -3.61
C ASN A 92 -8.11 12.38 -2.16
N HIS A 93 -8.60 11.30 -1.55
CA HIS A 93 -9.04 11.30 -0.16
C HIS A 93 -7.90 11.56 0.83
N CYS A 94 -6.83 10.77 0.75
CA CYS A 94 -5.70 10.89 1.66
C CYS A 94 -4.97 12.23 1.52
N SER A 95 -4.97 12.82 0.32
CA SER A 95 -4.37 14.13 0.06
C SER A 95 -5.29 15.30 0.43
N GLY A 96 -6.51 15.04 0.89
CA GLY A 96 -7.49 16.07 1.26
C GLY A 96 -8.10 16.82 0.08
N LEU A 97 -8.01 16.27 -1.14
CA LEU A 97 -8.55 16.88 -2.36
C LEU A 97 -10.04 16.59 -2.55
N GLU A 98 -10.49 15.39 -2.16
CA GLU A 98 -11.91 15.00 -2.26
C GLU A 98 -12.27 13.95 -1.21
N PHE A 99 -13.32 14.19 -0.43
CA PHE A 99 -13.81 13.18 0.50
C PHE A 99 -14.47 12.01 -0.24
N ASN A 100 -14.25 10.80 0.26
CA ASN A 100 -14.84 9.58 -0.27
C ASN A 100 -15.13 8.64 0.90
N GLU A 101 -16.40 8.24 1.04
CA GLU A 101 -16.85 7.42 2.17
C GLU A 101 -16.26 6.01 2.14
N TRP A 102 -16.16 5.39 0.96
CA TRP A 102 -15.56 4.07 0.83
C TRP A 102 -14.09 4.10 1.28
N VAL A 103 -13.31 5.11 0.86
CA VAL A 103 -11.92 5.25 1.29
C VAL A 103 -11.83 5.46 2.81
N PHE A 104 -12.72 6.27 3.39
CA PHE A 104 -12.74 6.51 4.83
C PHE A 104 -12.92 5.21 5.62
N GLN A 105 -13.81 4.33 5.18
CA GLN A 105 -14.01 3.01 5.78
C GLN A 105 -12.84 2.07 5.50
N PHE A 106 -12.31 2.10 4.28
CA PHE A 106 -11.15 1.32 3.86
C PHE A 106 -9.91 1.61 4.72
N CYS A 107 -9.63 2.89 5.01
CA CYS A 107 -8.54 3.31 5.88
C CYS A 107 -8.71 2.84 7.34
N GLN A 108 -9.95 2.73 7.83
CA GLN A 108 -10.20 2.24 9.19
C GLN A 108 -10.07 0.73 9.32
N SER A 109 -10.32 -0.01 8.24
CA SER A 109 -10.46 -1.47 8.27
C SER A 109 -9.27 -2.22 7.69
N VAL A 110 -8.68 -1.74 6.59
CA VAL A 110 -7.63 -2.43 5.84
C VAL A 110 -6.29 -1.70 5.98
N VAL A 111 -6.29 -0.39 5.74
CA VAL A 111 -5.08 0.44 5.82
C VAL A 111 -4.97 1.05 7.21
N ASN A 112 -5.00 0.20 8.22
CA ASN A 112 -4.77 0.61 9.60
C ASN A 112 -3.32 0.34 9.99
N PHE A 113 -2.44 1.32 9.73
CA PHE A 113 -1.01 1.26 10.09
C PHE A 113 -0.72 1.18 11.60
N ARG A 114 -1.76 1.09 12.46
CA ARG A 114 -1.62 0.88 13.92
C ARG A 114 -1.79 -0.58 14.35
N LEU A 115 -2.13 -1.48 13.43
CA LEU A 115 -2.23 -2.89 13.76
C LEU A 115 -0.82 -3.48 13.69
N ASP A 116 -0.28 -3.84 14.86
CA ASP A 116 0.87 -4.73 14.91
C ASP A 116 0.52 -6.03 14.17
N PRO A 117 1.48 -6.67 13.48
CA PRO A 117 1.24 -7.97 12.87
C PRO A 117 0.70 -8.90 13.96
N ALA A 118 -0.42 -9.58 13.66
CA ALA A 118 -0.95 -10.59 14.55
C ALA A 118 0.16 -11.59 14.85
N GLU A 119 0.53 -11.75 16.13
CA GLU A 119 1.52 -12.74 16.49
C GLU A 119 1.02 -14.11 16.01
N PRO A 120 1.89 -14.92 15.38
CA PRO A 120 1.48 -16.25 14.95
C PRO A 120 1.04 -17.02 16.19
N GLU A 121 -0.21 -17.46 16.17
CA GLU A 121 -0.81 -18.33 17.19
C GLU A 121 0.11 -19.53 17.36
N SER A 122 0.85 -19.56 18.47
CA SER A 122 1.73 -20.68 18.80
C SER A 122 0.85 -21.91 18.88
N ALA A 123 1.03 -22.85 17.95
CA ALA A 123 0.33 -24.11 17.93
C ALA A 123 0.41 -24.75 19.32
N GLU A 124 -0.72 -24.79 20.03
CA GLU A 124 -0.85 -25.62 21.22
C GLU A 124 -0.59 -27.06 20.77
N LEU A 125 0.55 -27.61 21.22
CA LEU A 125 0.88 -29.01 21.05
C LEU A 125 -0.17 -29.82 21.82
N ASP A 126 -1.16 -30.35 21.09
CA ASP A 126 -2.09 -31.36 21.55
C ASP A 126 -1.29 -32.62 21.94
N SER A 127 -1.02 -32.76 23.23
CA SER A 127 -0.43 -33.97 23.80
C SER A 127 -1.52 -35.02 23.92
N THR A 128 -1.82 -35.71 22.81
CA THR A 128 -2.58 -36.96 22.85
C THR A 128 -1.78 -37.99 23.67
N GLU A 129 -2.26 -38.31 24.87
CA GLU A 129 -1.83 -39.48 25.64
C GLU A 129 -2.09 -40.74 24.80
N SER A 130 -1.02 -41.36 24.30
CA SER A 130 -1.07 -42.69 23.71
C SER A 130 -0.70 -43.73 24.77
N ASP A 131 -1.71 -44.50 25.13
CA ASP A 131 -1.74 -45.67 26.02
C ASP A 131 -0.81 -46.80 25.52
N PRO A 132 0.18 -47.29 26.30
CA PRO A 132 0.99 -48.43 25.88
C PRO A 132 0.38 -49.76 26.33
N THR A 133 -0.06 -50.55 25.36
CA THR A 133 -0.45 -51.95 25.53
C THR A 133 0.81 -52.80 25.79
N GLU A 134 0.95 -53.38 26.98
CA GLU A 134 1.97 -54.41 27.24
C GLU A 134 1.54 -55.76 26.64
N LEU A 135 2.36 -56.26 25.72
CA LEU A 135 2.32 -57.63 25.19
C LEU A 135 2.87 -58.59 26.25
N ASP A 136 2.00 -59.45 26.79
CA ASP A 136 2.44 -60.63 27.53
C ASP A 136 2.84 -61.72 26.52
N SER A 137 4.12 -62.08 26.53
CA SER A 137 4.72 -63.04 25.60
C SER A 137 4.56 -64.46 26.12
N LEU A 138 4.11 -65.36 25.24
CA LEU A 138 4.18 -66.80 25.44
C LEU A 138 5.59 -67.27 25.80
N LYS A 139 5.73 -67.98 26.93
CA LYS A 139 6.44 -69.26 27.04
C LYS A 139 6.17 -69.94 28.38
#